data_AF-A0AAJ0WDX0-F1
#
_entry.id   AF-A0AAJ0WDX0-F1
#
_cell.length_a   1.000
_cell.length_b   1.000
_cell.length_c   1.000
_cell.angle_alpha   90.00
_cell.angle_beta   90.00
_cell.angle_gamma   90.00
#
_symmetry.space_group_name_H-M   'P 1'
#
loop_
_entity.id
_entity.type
_entity.pdbx_description
1 polymer ?
#
loop_
_entity_poly.entity_id
_entity_poly.type
_entity_poly.pdbx_seq_one_letter_code
_entity_poly.pdbx_strand_id
1 'polypeptide(L)'
;MDKSIKIYIAVLVFILTLILIIDRDQPKPIDWRPTYAVNDKIPYGLYVFDKEINGFFKNHKVERIPNVTPYEFLDSKYDEDTLVENYKIKGTFINISESNTIDEQSIKEIFYFVSHGNNAFLSMKSFPKYLLDTLKLEVNSDYLNANTTQIWLANKKTKKYTFEHQLQDYFSKIDTLNTTVLGYQSTKSNQKKHINYIKVSYRQGYFYLHTQPVAFTNFNLLKADHYQYAESVLSYLPKGDIFWYTKGQNNENISQSPLRYILAQPGLKWAWYFFLFGMLIFIIFNAKRKQRVVPILKPLANSTVDFTKTIGNLYYQEGDHRNIIDKKIIYFLEKMRTEYLIDTTKLDDVFIQKLHHKTGKSETDIQELVFLINEHRNSYHGSLEEDLIRINNAIEKIIH
;
A
#
# COMPACT_ATOMS: atom_id res chain seq x y z
N MET A 1 -27.95 -1.32 11.66
CA MET A 1 -27.09 -0.28 11.07
C MET A 1 -27.90 1.00 10.96
N ASP A 2 -27.42 2.07 11.59
CA ASP A 2 -28.15 3.33 11.64
C ASP A 2 -28.37 3.93 10.25
N LYS A 3 -29.45 4.71 10.07
CA LYS A 3 -29.77 5.32 8.77
C LYS A 3 -28.64 6.23 8.31
N SER A 4 -28.00 6.93 9.24
CA SER A 4 -26.82 7.78 9.00
C SER A 4 -25.60 6.98 8.53
N ILE A 5 -25.34 5.79 9.09
CA ILE A 5 -24.21 4.94 8.69
C ILE A 5 -24.38 4.44 7.24
N LYS A 6 -25.62 4.09 6.84
CA LYS A 6 -25.92 3.73 5.45
C LYS A 6 -25.63 4.88 4.49
N ILE A 7 -25.96 6.11 4.88
CA ILE A 7 -25.71 7.32 4.08
C ILE A 7 -24.21 7.58 3.95
N TYR A 8 -23.44 7.50 5.03
CA TYR A 8 -21.99 7.69 4.97
C TYR A 8 -21.29 6.64 4.09
N ILE A 9 -21.70 5.37 4.17
CA ILE A 9 -21.16 4.32 3.29
C ILE A 9 -21.54 4.59 1.84
N ALA A 10 -22.78 5.01 1.55
CA ALA A 10 -23.20 5.34 0.19
C ALA A 10 -22.41 6.52 -0.39
N VAL A 11 -22.18 7.57 0.41
CA VAL A 11 -21.36 8.73 0.01
C VAL A 11 -19.90 8.33 -0.22
N LEU A 12 -19.32 7.51 0.65
CA LEU A 12 -17.95 7.01 0.47
C LEU A 12 -17.83 6.20 -0.83
N VAL A 13 -18.73 5.25 -1.06
CA VAL A 13 -18.74 4.44 -2.28
C VAL A 13 -18.91 5.33 -3.51
N PHE A 14 -19.81 6.32 -3.45
CA PHE A 14 -20.02 7.28 -4.54
C PHE A 14 -18.75 8.08 -4.85
N ILE A 15 -18.08 8.64 -3.83
CA ILE A 15 -16.82 9.37 -4.00
C ILE A 15 -15.74 8.46 -4.60
N LEU A 16 -15.60 7.23 -4.10
CA LEU A 16 -14.60 6.28 -4.59
C LEU A 16 -14.87 5.88 -6.04
N THR A 17 -16.14 5.71 -6.41
CA THR A 17 -16.55 5.44 -7.79
C THR A 17 -16.27 6.64 -8.69
N LEU A 18 -16.53 7.86 -8.22
CA LEU A 18 -16.24 9.10 -8.94
C LEU A 18 -14.74 9.25 -9.21
N ILE A 19 -13.90 8.99 -8.20
CA ILE A 19 -12.44 9.01 -8.34
C ILE A 19 -11.97 8.00 -9.38
N LEU A 20 -12.49 6.76 -9.35
CA LEU A 20 -12.13 5.73 -10.33
C LEU A 20 -12.54 6.10 -11.76
N ILE A 21 -13.66 6.79 -11.94
CA ILE A 21 -14.10 7.28 -13.25
C ILE A 21 -13.17 8.40 -13.74
N ILE A 22 -12.81 9.34 -12.87
CA ILE A 22 -11.90 10.45 -13.22
C ILE A 22 -10.48 9.93 -13.56
N ASP A 23 -9.97 8.96 -12.79
CA ASP A 23 -8.63 8.39 -12.99
C ASP A 23 -8.55 7.51 -14.25
N ARG A 24 -9.67 6.90 -14.66
CA ARG A 24 -9.73 6.08 -15.88
C ARG A 24 -9.40 6.86 -17.15
N ASP A 25 -9.81 8.12 -17.21
CA ASP A 25 -9.67 8.96 -18.41
C ASP A 25 -8.39 9.81 -18.40
N GLN A 26 -7.58 9.75 -17.34
CA GLN A 26 -6.28 10.42 -17.34
C GLN A 26 -5.30 9.67 -18.27
N PRO A 27 -4.72 10.34 -19.29
CA PRO A 27 -3.69 9.72 -20.10
C PRO A 27 -2.50 9.42 -19.19
N LYS A 28 -2.07 8.14 -19.18
CA LYS A 28 -0.88 7.75 -18.43
C LYS A 28 0.30 8.62 -18.87
N PRO A 29 1.09 9.18 -17.94
CA PRO A 29 2.26 9.97 -18.30
C PRO A 29 3.16 9.14 -19.21
N ILE A 30 3.63 9.74 -20.30
CA ILE A 30 4.51 9.06 -21.25
C ILE A 30 5.83 8.83 -20.53
N ASP A 31 6.21 7.56 -20.41
CA ASP A 31 7.48 7.16 -19.84
C ASP A 31 8.60 7.31 -20.87
N TRP A 32 9.48 8.29 -20.68
CA TRP A 32 10.61 8.56 -21.57
C TRP A 32 11.91 7.88 -21.13
N ARG A 33 11.85 6.87 -20.25
CA ARG A 33 13.05 6.14 -19.84
C ARG A 33 13.61 5.34 -21.02
N PRO A 34 14.93 5.42 -21.29
CA PRO A 34 15.57 4.66 -22.34
C PRO A 34 15.75 3.19 -21.95
N THR A 35 14.77 2.33 -22.26
CA THR A 35 14.85 0.90 -21.92
C THR A 35 15.48 0.05 -23.01
N TYR A 36 15.32 0.43 -24.29
CA TYR A 36 15.72 -0.37 -25.46
C TYR A 36 15.18 -1.81 -25.43
N ALA A 37 14.07 -2.02 -24.72
CA ALA A 37 13.48 -3.34 -24.58
C ALA A 37 12.58 -3.67 -25.78
N VAL A 38 12.61 -4.92 -26.25
CA VAL A 38 11.88 -5.37 -27.45
C VAL A 38 10.37 -5.50 -27.22
N ASN A 39 9.93 -5.59 -25.97
CA ASN A 39 8.51 -5.64 -25.60
C ASN A 39 7.95 -4.30 -25.11
N ASP A 40 8.79 -3.27 -25.00
CA ASP A 40 8.37 -1.95 -24.52
C ASP A 40 7.80 -1.08 -25.63
N LYS A 41 6.57 -0.62 -25.42
CA LYS A 41 5.86 0.32 -26.32
C LYS A 41 6.13 1.79 -26.04
N ILE A 42 6.99 2.09 -25.06
CA ILE A 42 7.39 3.45 -24.70
C ILE A 42 8.29 4.05 -25.81
N PRO A 43 8.45 5.38 -25.90
CA PRO A 43 9.24 6.07 -26.94
C PRO A 43 10.63 5.47 -27.23
N TYR A 44 11.37 5.06 -26.20
CA TYR A 44 12.72 4.52 -26.33
C TYR A 44 12.82 2.99 -26.23
N GLY A 45 11.70 2.28 -26.40
CA GLY A 45 11.69 0.83 -26.60
C GLY A 45 12.03 0.44 -28.05
N LEU A 46 12.28 -0.86 -28.27
CA LEU A 46 12.57 -1.47 -29.58
C LEU A 46 11.39 -2.27 -30.15
N TYR A 47 10.18 -2.11 -29.61
CA TYR A 47 9.00 -2.88 -30.02
C TYR A 47 8.66 -2.77 -31.51
N VAL A 48 8.69 -1.57 -32.09
CA VAL A 48 8.43 -1.36 -33.52
C VAL A 48 9.54 -2.00 -34.34
N PHE A 49 10.80 -1.85 -33.92
CA PHE A 49 11.93 -2.48 -34.59
C PHE A 49 11.81 -4.01 -34.59
N ASP A 50 11.44 -4.62 -33.46
CA ASP A 50 11.21 -6.07 -33.36
C ASP A 50 10.13 -6.55 -34.33
N LYS A 51 9.03 -5.81 -34.47
CA LYS A 51 7.94 -6.17 -35.39
C LYS A 51 8.33 -6.01 -36.85
N GLU A 52 9.10 -4.99 -37.17
CA GLU A 52 9.50 -4.67 -38.55
C GLU A 52 10.85 -5.27 -38.96
N ILE A 53 11.55 -6.00 -38.08
CA ILE A 53 12.90 -6.52 -38.36
C ILE A 53 12.97 -7.38 -39.63
N ASN A 54 11.93 -8.17 -39.90
CA ASN A 54 11.85 -8.97 -41.13
C ASN A 54 11.65 -8.09 -42.37
N GLY A 55 11.04 -6.91 -42.22
CA GLY A 55 10.89 -5.90 -43.25
C GLY A 55 12.21 -5.17 -43.55
N PHE A 56 13.05 -4.93 -42.54
CA PHE A 56 14.40 -4.38 -42.72
C PHE A 56 15.35 -5.38 -43.41
N PHE A 57 15.23 -6.68 -43.10
CA PHE A 57 16.10 -7.73 -43.61
C PHE A 57 15.36 -8.67 -44.58
N LYS A 58 14.75 -8.11 -45.63
CA LYS A 58 14.06 -8.91 -46.66
C LYS A 58 15.01 -9.96 -47.24
N ASN A 59 14.59 -11.23 -47.20
CA ASN A 59 15.33 -12.41 -47.66
C ASN A 59 16.48 -12.88 -46.75
N HIS A 60 16.55 -12.43 -45.50
CA HIS A 60 17.48 -12.94 -44.51
C HIS A 60 16.72 -13.68 -43.40
N LYS A 61 17.29 -14.78 -42.90
CA LYS A 61 16.74 -15.43 -41.72
C LYS A 61 17.16 -14.62 -40.49
N VAL A 62 16.18 -14.16 -39.71
CA VAL A 62 16.42 -13.44 -38.46
C VAL A 62 16.19 -14.38 -37.27
N GLU A 63 17.25 -14.69 -36.55
CA GLU A 63 17.23 -15.48 -35.33
C GLU A 63 17.46 -14.56 -34.12
N ARG A 64 16.53 -14.60 -33.17
CA ARG A 64 16.62 -13.82 -31.92
C ARG A 64 17.31 -14.67 -30.85
N ILE A 65 18.21 -14.06 -30.08
CA ILE A 65 18.94 -14.69 -28.99
C ILE A 65 18.53 -14.03 -27.67
N PRO A 66 17.44 -14.50 -27.03
CA PRO A 66 16.87 -13.85 -25.83
C PRO A 66 17.46 -14.32 -24.49
N ASN A 67 18.00 -15.55 -24.42
CA ASN A 67 18.22 -16.24 -23.13
C ASN A 67 19.67 -16.65 -22.87
N VAL A 68 20.47 -16.82 -23.92
CA VAL A 68 21.87 -17.28 -23.83
C VAL A 68 22.83 -16.13 -24.13
N THR A 69 24.04 -16.18 -23.58
CA THR A 69 25.08 -15.19 -23.91
C THR A 69 25.60 -15.37 -25.34
N PRO A 70 26.24 -14.36 -25.94
CA PRO A 70 26.87 -14.54 -27.26
C PRO A 70 27.93 -15.65 -27.24
N TYR A 71 28.68 -15.81 -26.14
CA TYR A 71 29.59 -16.94 -25.97
C TYR A 71 28.87 -18.29 -26.11
N GLU A 72 27.87 -18.56 -25.25
CA GLU A 72 27.12 -19.82 -25.26
C GLU A 72 26.47 -20.10 -26.62
N PHE A 73 25.94 -19.06 -27.27
CA PHE A 73 25.31 -19.20 -28.57
C PHE A 73 26.32 -19.56 -29.66
N LEU A 74 27.40 -18.79 -29.80
CA LEU A 74 28.38 -18.96 -30.87
C LEU A 74 29.20 -20.24 -30.70
N ASP A 75 29.64 -20.53 -29.47
CA ASP A 75 30.40 -21.74 -29.11
C ASP A 75 29.60 -23.01 -29.47
N SER A 76 28.29 -23.03 -29.18
CA SER A 76 27.42 -24.16 -29.57
C SER A 76 27.31 -24.41 -31.08
N LYS A 77 27.69 -23.42 -31.90
CA LYS A 77 27.67 -23.47 -33.36
C LYS A 77 29.07 -23.60 -33.95
N TYR A 78 30.10 -23.63 -33.12
CA TYR A 78 31.46 -23.89 -33.53
C TYR A 78 31.65 -25.40 -33.76
N ASP A 79 32.43 -25.76 -34.78
CA ASP A 79 32.71 -27.16 -35.13
C ASP A 79 34.20 -27.45 -35.00
N GLU A 80 34.58 -28.07 -33.89
CA GLU A 80 35.96 -28.49 -33.61
C GLU A 80 36.40 -29.68 -34.47
N ASP A 81 35.46 -30.49 -34.97
CA ASP A 81 35.74 -31.77 -35.62
C ASP A 81 36.04 -31.65 -37.13
N THR A 82 36.02 -30.44 -37.68
CA THR A 82 36.31 -30.21 -39.10
C THR A 82 37.79 -29.88 -39.32
N LEU A 83 38.38 -30.35 -40.43
CA LEU A 83 39.77 -30.05 -40.84
C LEU A 83 40.07 -28.54 -40.96
N VAL A 84 39.03 -27.71 -40.95
CA VAL A 84 39.09 -26.25 -40.89
C VAL A 84 38.12 -25.81 -39.80
N GLU A 85 38.62 -25.65 -38.58
CA GLU A 85 37.98 -24.97 -37.45
C GLU A 85 37.08 -23.81 -37.92
N ASN A 86 35.76 -24.00 -37.90
CA ASN A 86 34.82 -23.01 -38.43
C ASN A 86 33.43 -23.12 -37.80
N TYR A 87 32.65 -22.05 -37.90
CA TYR A 87 31.26 -22.03 -37.47
C TYR A 87 30.34 -22.69 -38.50
N LYS A 88 29.37 -23.45 -37.99
CA LYS A 88 28.25 -24.04 -38.76
C LYS A 88 27.30 -22.97 -39.32
N ILE A 89 27.38 -21.75 -38.79
CA ILE A 89 26.54 -20.61 -39.15
C ILE A 89 27.36 -19.51 -39.83
N LYS A 90 26.73 -18.81 -40.78
CA LYS A 90 27.32 -17.63 -41.43
C LYS A 90 26.35 -16.46 -41.43
N GLY A 91 26.81 -15.29 -41.00
CA GLY A 91 25.91 -14.15 -40.88
C GLY A 91 26.47 -12.92 -40.18
N THR A 92 25.55 -12.11 -39.68
CA THR A 92 25.83 -10.89 -38.92
C THR A 92 25.24 -10.98 -37.53
N PHE A 93 26.08 -10.88 -36.51
CA PHE A 93 25.65 -10.70 -35.14
C PHE A 93 25.19 -9.25 -34.93
N ILE A 94 24.03 -9.03 -34.34
CA ILE A 94 23.44 -7.70 -34.14
C ILE A 94 23.17 -7.48 -32.66
N ASN A 95 23.55 -6.31 -32.14
CA ASN A 95 23.07 -5.82 -30.85
C ASN A 95 22.79 -4.32 -30.90
N ILE A 96 21.66 -3.92 -30.30
CA ILE A 96 21.22 -2.53 -30.20
C ILE A 96 20.89 -2.28 -28.73
N SER A 97 21.73 -1.55 -28.00
CA SER A 97 21.55 -1.30 -26.56
C SER A 97 21.95 0.11 -26.20
N GLU A 98 21.55 0.60 -25.02
CA GLU A 98 22.09 1.87 -24.54
C GLU A 98 23.57 1.72 -24.14
N SER A 99 23.85 0.73 -23.31
CA SER A 99 25.14 0.51 -22.67
C SER A 99 25.72 -0.85 -23.02
N ASN A 100 26.98 -1.07 -22.62
CA ASN A 100 27.60 -2.37 -22.74
C ASN A 100 26.87 -3.41 -21.86
N THR A 101 26.21 -4.36 -22.52
CA THR A 101 25.49 -5.47 -21.88
C THR A 101 26.15 -6.83 -22.16
N ILE A 102 27.27 -6.82 -22.88
CA ILE A 102 27.98 -8.02 -23.33
C ILE A 102 29.24 -8.17 -22.46
N ASP A 103 29.40 -9.34 -21.85
CA ASP A 103 30.58 -9.65 -21.06
C ASP A 103 31.83 -9.81 -21.93
N GLU A 104 33.01 -9.71 -21.32
CA GLU A 104 34.28 -9.73 -22.04
C GLU A 104 34.51 -11.05 -22.82
N GLN A 105 34.08 -12.20 -22.26
CA GLN A 105 34.25 -13.50 -22.91
C GLN A 105 33.40 -13.59 -24.17
N SER A 106 32.15 -13.12 -24.09
CA SER A 106 31.26 -13.00 -25.25
C SER A 106 31.81 -12.05 -26.32
N ILE A 107 32.50 -10.96 -25.95
CA ILE A 107 33.16 -10.09 -26.94
C ILE A 107 34.34 -10.81 -27.62
N LYS A 108 35.16 -11.56 -26.87
CA LYS A 108 36.24 -12.38 -27.45
C LYS A 108 35.71 -13.38 -28.46
N GLU A 109 34.59 -14.03 -28.12
CA GLU A 109 33.92 -14.95 -29.02
C GLU A 109 33.38 -14.25 -30.28
N ILE A 110 32.82 -13.05 -30.15
CA ILE A 110 32.40 -12.24 -31.31
C ILE A 110 33.61 -11.88 -32.19
N PHE A 111 34.78 -11.57 -31.63
CA PHE A 111 36.00 -11.39 -32.42
C PHE A 111 36.40 -12.66 -33.16
N TYR A 112 36.32 -13.81 -32.51
CA TYR A 112 36.61 -15.10 -33.13
C TYR A 112 35.61 -15.38 -34.26
N PHE A 113 34.31 -15.17 -34.05
CA PHE A 113 33.27 -15.25 -35.07
C PHE A 113 33.52 -14.36 -36.29
N VAL A 114 33.85 -13.09 -36.07
CA VAL A 114 34.18 -12.14 -37.15
C VAL A 114 35.47 -12.56 -37.87
N SER A 115 36.45 -13.12 -37.16
CA SER A 115 37.69 -13.57 -37.77
C SER A 115 37.54 -14.67 -38.83
N HIS A 116 36.46 -15.45 -38.73
CA HIS A 116 36.08 -16.53 -39.68
C HIS A 116 35.22 -16.05 -40.85
N GLY A 117 35.18 -14.73 -41.11
CA GLY A 117 34.48 -14.15 -42.25
C GLY A 117 33.04 -13.71 -41.97
N ASN A 118 32.62 -13.73 -40.71
CA ASN A 118 31.33 -13.21 -40.30
C ASN A 118 31.40 -11.73 -39.92
N ASN A 119 30.26 -11.16 -39.54
CA ASN A 119 30.15 -9.72 -39.27
C ASN A 119 29.51 -9.48 -37.92
N ALA A 120 29.79 -8.32 -37.32
CA ALA A 120 29.14 -7.88 -36.10
C ALA A 120 28.70 -6.42 -36.23
N PHE A 121 27.42 -6.14 -35.97
CA PHE A 121 26.85 -4.81 -35.88
C PHE A 121 26.48 -4.50 -34.43
N LEU A 122 27.12 -3.47 -33.89
CA LEU A 122 26.92 -3.03 -32.51
C LEU A 122 26.50 -1.57 -32.53
N SER A 123 25.24 -1.32 -32.18
CA SER A 123 24.71 0.03 -32.00
C SER A 123 24.53 0.32 -30.51
N MET A 124 25.41 1.13 -29.93
CA MET A 124 25.42 1.42 -28.49
C MET A 124 26.06 2.77 -28.19
N LYS A 125 25.65 3.41 -27.09
CA LYS A 125 26.29 4.66 -26.64
C LYS A 125 27.65 4.39 -26.01
N SER A 126 27.74 3.31 -25.22
CA SER A 126 28.96 2.88 -24.54
C SER A 126 29.37 1.50 -25.01
N PHE A 127 30.56 1.41 -25.60
CA PHE A 127 31.13 0.16 -26.10
C PHE A 127 31.98 -0.56 -25.04
N PRO A 128 32.06 -1.91 -25.08
CA PRO A 128 32.99 -2.67 -24.25
C PRO A 128 34.44 -2.19 -24.44
N LYS A 129 35.16 -1.98 -23.35
CA LYS A 129 36.55 -1.50 -23.38
C LYS A 129 37.46 -2.41 -24.21
N TYR A 130 37.35 -3.73 -24.03
CA TYR A 130 38.12 -4.72 -24.78
C TYR A 130 37.91 -4.61 -26.31
N LEU A 131 36.69 -4.29 -26.75
CA LEU A 131 36.38 -4.05 -28.17
C LEU A 131 37.12 -2.82 -28.70
N LEU A 132 37.05 -1.70 -27.96
CA LEU A 132 37.70 -0.45 -28.33
C LEU A 132 39.23 -0.59 -28.38
N ASP A 133 39.83 -1.20 -27.36
CA ASP A 133 41.29 -1.39 -27.27
C ASP A 133 41.80 -2.27 -28.41
N THR A 134 41.11 -3.37 -28.71
CA THR A 134 41.50 -4.31 -29.77
C THR A 134 41.38 -3.70 -31.17
N LEU A 135 40.35 -2.88 -31.40
CA LEU A 135 40.14 -2.18 -32.67
C LEU A 135 40.87 -0.83 -32.75
N LYS A 136 41.59 -0.44 -31.69
CA LYS A 136 42.31 0.85 -31.55
C LYS A 136 41.41 2.07 -31.77
N LEU A 137 40.23 2.04 -31.18
CA LEU A 137 39.21 3.09 -31.26
C LEU A 137 39.13 3.85 -29.95
N GLU A 138 38.86 5.16 -30.03
CA GLU A 138 38.50 5.96 -28.86
C GLU A 138 37.13 6.59 -29.10
N VAL A 139 36.25 6.49 -28.10
CA VAL A 139 34.92 7.10 -28.10
C VAL A 139 34.93 8.21 -27.05
N ASN A 140 34.41 9.37 -27.43
CA ASN A 140 34.25 10.50 -26.53
C ASN A 140 32.82 11.02 -26.58
N SER A 141 32.42 11.73 -25.53
CA SER A 141 31.07 12.26 -25.37
C SER A 141 31.15 13.76 -25.23
N ASP A 142 30.51 14.50 -26.14
CA ASP A 142 30.35 15.95 -25.97
C ASP A 142 29.03 16.20 -25.23
N TYR A 143 29.12 16.78 -24.03
CA TYR A 143 27.95 17.25 -23.29
C TYR A 143 27.49 18.57 -23.91
N LEU A 144 26.38 18.54 -24.64
CA LEU A 144 25.91 19.70 -25.38
C LEU A 144 24.60 20.19 -24.77
N ASN A 145 24.52 21.51 -24.54
CA ASN A 145 23.28 22.22 -24.21
C ASN A 145 22.27 22.25 -25.38
N ALA A 146 22.53 21.49 -26.45
CA ALA A 146 21.71 21.46 -27.65
C ALA A 146 20.80 20.22 -27.61
N ASN A 147 19.48 20.44 -27.59
CA ASN A 147 18.47 19.38 -27.56
C ASN A 147 18.36 18.60 -28.89
N THR A 148 19.13 18.94 -29.93
CA THR A 148 19.00 18.33 -31.27
C THR A 148 20.33 18.04 -31.94
N THR A 149 20.41 16.86 -32.54
CA THR A 149 21.57 16.34 -33.27
C THR A 149 21.16 16.02 -34.69
N GLN A 150 21.88 16.55 -35.68
CA GLN A 150 21.72 16.14 -37.07
C GLN A 150 22.65 14.98 -37.38
N ILE A 151 22.12 13.95 -38.02
CA ILE A 151 22.88 12.78 -38.47
C ILE A 151 22.68 12.51 -39.95
N TRP A 152 23.69 12.00 -40.61
CA TRP A 152 23.64 11.60 -42.01
C TRP A 152 24.74 10.59 -42.32
N LEU A 153 24.54 9.81 -43.38
CA LEU A 153 25.52 8.84 -43.84
C LEU A 153 26.58 9.52 -44.74
N ALA A 154 27.74 8.90 -44.91
CA ALA A 154 28.85 9.48 -45.67
C ALA A 154 28.62 9.51 -47.20
N ASN A 155 27.54 8.91 -47.70
CA ASN A 155 27.26 8.79 -49.14
C ASN A 155 26.76 10.13 -49.74
N LYS A 156 27.10 10.43 -51.00
CA LYS A 156 26.89 11.73 -51.66
C LYS A 156 25.42 12.19 -51.79
N LYS A 157 24.43 11.31 -51.59
CA LYS A 157 22.98 11.61 -51.74
C LYS A 157 22.17 11.47 -50.43
N THR A 158 22.78 11.63 -49.27
CA THR A 158 22.10 11.34 -48.00
C THR A 158 21.40 12.54 -47.41
N LYS A 159 20.10 12.37 -47.13
CA LYS A 159 19.30 13.30 -46.32
C LYS A 159 19.84 13.38 -44.90
N LYS A 160 19.74 14.55 -44.27
CA LYS A 160 20.07 14.74 -42.86
C LYS A 160 18.81 14.53 -42.02
N TYR A 161 18.93 13.74 -40.96
CA TYR A 161 17.85 13.48 -40.00
C TYR A 161 18.16 14.17 -38.68
N THR A 162 17.14 14.65 -37.98
CA THR A 162 17.33 15.39 -36.72
C THR A 162 16.75 14.61 -35.55
N PHE A 163 17.62 14.17 -34.64
CA PHE A 163 17.23 13.46 -33.43
C PHE A 163 17.28 14.37 -32.22
N GLU A 164 16.32 14.18 -31.32
CA GLU A 164 16.24 14.89 -30.04
C GLU A 164 16.96 14.06 -28.97
N HIS A 165 18.19 14.46 -28.62
CA HIS A 165 18.96 13.83 -27.56
C HIS A 165 19.98 14.80 -26.97
N GLN A 166 20.31 14.62 -25.68
CA GLN A 166 21.17 15.51 -24.90
C GLN A 166 22.66 15.17 -25.00
N LEU A 167 23.01 13.94 -25.39
CA LEU A 167 24.39 13.44 -25.45
C LEU A 167 24.80 13.08 -26.88
N GLN A 168 26.03 13.44 -27.25
CA GLN A 168 26.63 13.02 -28.51
C GLN A 168 27.87 12.17 -28.25
N ASP A 169 27.69 10.85 -28.35
CA ASP A 169 28.80 9.91 -28.35
C ASP A 169 29.34 9.78 -29.79
N TYR A 170 30.65 9.93 -29.96
CA TYR A 170 31.31 9.84 -31.26
C TYR A 170 32.69 9.20 -31.16
N PHE A 171 33.15 8.65 -32.28
CA PHE A 171 34.52 8.16 -32.41
C PHE A 171 35.48 9.34 -32.56
N SER A 172 36.29 9.59 -31.53
CA SER A 172 37.30 10.67 -31.51
C SER A 172 38.57 10.26 -32.25
N LYS A 173 38.93 8.98 -32.17
CA LYS A 173 40.11 8.40 -32.81
C LYS A 173 39.76 7.08 -33.47
N ILE A 174 40.21 6.93 -34.71
CA ILE A 174 40.00 5.73 -35.52
C ILE A 174 41.31 5.36 -36.21
N ASP A 175 41.54 4.07 -36.43
CA ASP A 175 42.60 3.58 -37.30
C ASP A 175 42.18 3.75 -38.77
N THR A 176 42.73 4.77 -39.43
CA THR A 176 42.36 5.15 -40.80
C THR A 176 42.72 4.11 -41.85
N LEU A 177 43.62 3.16 -41.56
CA LEU A 177 44.01 2.10 -42.48
C LEU A 177 42.95 1.00 -42.57
N ASN A 178 42.35 0.66 -41.43
CA ASN A 178 41.41 -0.47 -41.32
C ASN A 178 39.95 -0.03 -41.21
N THR A 179 39.70 1.28 -40.99
CA THR A 179 38.36 1.82 -40.73
C THR A 179 37.85 2.66 -41.88
N THR A 180 36.65 2.35 -42.35
CA THR A 180 35.86 3.18 -43.27
C THR A 180 34.78 3.92 -42.51
N VAL A 181 34.70 5.24 -42.68
CA VAL A 181 33.64 6.06 -42.07
C VAL A 181 32.37 5.96 -42.90
N LEU A 182 31.26 5.58 -42.25
CA LEU A 182 29.96 5.38 -42.89
C LEU A 182 28.94 6.47 -42.54
N GLY A 183 29.15 7.23 -41.46
CA GLY A 183 28.22 8.24 -41.01
C GLY A 183 28.85 9.33 -40.15
N TYR A 184 28.15 10.47 -40.14
CA TYR A 184 28.52 11.64 -39.38
C TYR A 184 27.32 12.19 -38.59
N GLN A 185 27.64 12.90 -37.54
CA GLN A 185 26.71 13.71 -36.77
C GLN A 185 27.28 15.11 -36.50
N SER A 186 26.40 16.07 -36.26
CA SER A 186 26.75 17.43 -35.88
C SER A 186 25.59 18.09 -35.16
N THR A 187 25.86 19.06 -34.29
CA THR A 187 24.81 19.92 -33.73
C THR A 187 24.68 21.21 -34.53
N LYS A 188 23.51 21.84 -34.40
CA LYS A 188 23.35 23.22 -34.89
C LYS A 188 24.25 24.22 -34.16
N SER A 189 24.55 23.96 -32.88
CA SER A 189 25.37 24.85 -32.03
C SER A 189 26.86 24.73 -32.31
N ASN A 190 27.35 23.51 -32.54
CA ASN A 190 28.74 23.21 -32.82
C ASN A 190 28.77 22.47 -34.16
N GLN A 191 28.98 23.22 -35.25
CA GLN A 191 29.01 22.73 -36.63
C GLN A 191 30.16 21.77 -36.93
N LYS A 192 30.90 21.34 -35.90
CA LYS A 192 31.91 20.29 -36.00
C LYS A 192 31.25 18.97 -36.40
N LYS A 193 31.89 18.28 -37.35
CA LYS A 193 31.47 16.96 -37.81
C LYS A 193 32.13 15.91 -36.93
N HIS A 194 31.29 15.08 -36.31
CA HIS A 194 31.70 13.97 -35.48
C HIS A 194 31.33 12.66 -36.17
N ILE A 195 32.11 11.59 -35.95
CA ILE A 195 31.89 10.29 -36.58
C ILE A 195 30.98 9.46 -35.69
N ASN A 196 29.85 9.00 -36.20
CA ASN A 196 28.88 8.19 -35.44
C ASN A 196 28.73 6.76 -35.96
N TYR A 197 29.16 6.47 -37.19
CA TYR A 197 29.06 5.15 -37.80
C TYR A 197 30.34 4.78 -38.56
N ILE A 198 30.92 3.64 -38.22
CA ILE A 198 32.16 3.14 -38.82
C ILE A 198 32.06 1.66 -39.19
N LYS A 199 32.81 1.27 -40.21
CA LYS A 199 33.09 -0.11 -40.59
C LYS A 199 34.58 -0.38 -40.38
N VAL A 200 34.92 -1.33 -39.53
CA VAL A 200 36.30 -1.74 -39.22
C VAL A 200 36.54 -3.12 -39.80
N SER A 201 37.59 -3.25 -40.62
CA SER A 201 38.01 -4.54 -41.18
C SER A 201 38.80 -5.31 -40.14
N TYR A 202 38.41 -6.55 -39.88
CA TYR A 202 39.09 -7.41 -38.91
C TYR A 202 39.25 -8.83 -39.47
N ARG A 203 40.49 -9.18 -39.82
CA ARG A 203 40.83 -10.46 -40.46
C ARG A 203 39.96 -10.68 -41.70
N GLN A 204 39.09 -11.71 -41.70
CA GLN A 204 38.23 -12.04 -42.85
C GLN A 204 36.84 -11.38 -42.81
N GLY A 205 36.50 -10.69 -41.72
CA GLY A 205 35.18 -10.12 -41.49
C GLY A 205 35.18 -8.63 -41.18
N TYR A 206 34.01 -8.12 -40.76
CA TYR A 206 33.82 -6.70 -40.49
C TYR A 206 33.03 -6.42 -39.21
N PHE A 207 33.48 -5.41 -38.47
CA PHE A 207 32.72 -4.77 -37.40
C PHE A 207 32.05 -3.50 -37.91
N TYR A 208 30.76 -3.36 -37.65
CA TYR A 208 29.97 -2.17 -37.92
C TYR A 208 29.56 -1.56 -36.59
N LEU A 209 30.15 -0.41 -36.22
CA LEU A 209 29.95 0.20 -34.91
C LEU A 209 29.23 1.53 -35.06
N HIS A 210 28.09 1.67 -34.37
CA HIS A 210 27.22 2.84 -34.43
C HIS A 210 26.96 3.41 -33.04
N THR A 211 27.18 4.70 -32.85
CA THR A 211 27.05 5.33 -31.51
C THR A 211 25.62 5.72 -31.13
N GLN A 212 24.68 5.64 -32.08
CA GLN A 212 23.34 6.25 -31.95
C GLN A 212 22.20 5.21 -31.93
N PRO A 213 22.08 4.36 -30.89
CA PRO A 213 21.03 3.33 -30.80
C PRO A 213 19.61 3.90 -30.81
N VAL A 214 19.43 5.16 -30.43
CA VAL A 214 18.15 5.87 -30.50
C VAL A 214 17.52 5.85 -31.90
N ALA A 215 18.32 5.68 -32.96
CA ALA A 215 17.82 5.57 -34.33
C ALA A 215 16.79 4.44 -34.53
N PHE A 216 16.89 3.38 -33.72
CA PHE A 216 16.08 2.17 -33.83
C PHE A 216 14.90 2.15 -32.86
N THR A 217 14.70 3.20 -32.05
CA THR A 217 13.63 3.22 -31.06
C THR A 217 12.27 3.56 -31.67
N ASN A 218 11.20 3.16 -31.00
CA ASN A 218 9.81 3.39 -31.41
C ASN A 218 9.56 4.85 -31.84
N PHE A 219 10.00 5.81 -31.02
CA PHE A 219 9.81 7.23 -31.30
C PHE A 219 10.48 7.66 -32.60
N ASN A 220 11.73 7.27 -32.84
CA ASN A 220 12.44 7.70 -34.04
C ASN A 220 11.95 6.94 -35.27
N LEU A 221 11.63 5.65 -35.18
CA LEU A 221 11.08 4.91 -36.32
C LEU A 221 9.71 5.43 -36.76
N LEU A 222 8.85 5.86 -35.82
CA LEU A 222 7.52 6.39 -36.13
C LEU A 222 7.51 7.89 -36.48
N LYS A 223 8.64 8.60 -36.30
CA LYS A 223 8.73 10.04 -36.55
C LYS A 223 9.02 10.32 -38.02
N ALA A 224 7.98 10.69 -38.76
CA ALA A 224 8.06 11.14 -40.15
C ALA A 224 8.81 10.13 -41.06
N ASP A 225 9.98 10.52 -41.56
CA ASP A 225 10.81 9.76 -42.49
C ASP A 225 12.09 9.19 -41.84
N HIS A 226 12.21 9.29 -40.51
CA HIS A 226 13.40 8.85 -39.79
C HIS A 226 13.68 7.33 -39.90
N TYR A 227 12.65 6.51 -40.18
CA TYR A 227 12.84 5.07 -40.46
C TYR A 227 13.80 4.83 -41.64
N GLN A 228 13.87 5.74 -42.60
CA GLN A 228 14.76 5.64 -43.76
C GLN A 228 16.24 5.71 -43.35
N TYR A 229 16.56 6.41 -42.25
CA TYR A 229 17.91 6.39 -41.69
C TYR A 229 18.26 5.00 -41.16
N ALA A 230 17.37 4.37 -40.39
CA ALA A 230 17.58 3.01 -39.88
C ALA A 230 17.73 1.99 -41.03
N GLU A 231 16.90 2.07 -42.07
CA GLU A 231 17.04 1.26 -43.29
C GLU A 231 18.41 1.47 -43.95
N SER A 232 18.83 2.73 -44.07
CA SER A 232 20.10 3.05 -44.72
C SER A 232 21.30 2.57 -43.90
N VAL A 233 21.27 2.66 -42.56
CA VAL A 233 22.32 2.12 -41.69
C VAL A 233 22.44 0.60 -41.84
N LEU A 234 21.31 -0.11 -41.80
CA LEU A 234 21.27 -1.57 -41.92
C LEU A 234 21.59 -2.08 -43.33
N SER A 235 21.36 -1.27 -44.37
CA SER A 235 21.69 -1.63 -45.76
C SER A 235 23.19 -1.83 -46.03
N TYR A 236 24.07 -1.31 -45.16
CA TYR A 236 25.51 -1.54 -45.26
C TYR A 236 25.92 -2.94 -44.81
N LEU A 237 25.03 -3.66 -44.11
CA LEU A 237 25.31 -5.01 -43.65
C LEU A 237 25.32 -5.97 -44.84
N PRO A 238 26.27 -6.91 -44.88
CA PRO A 238 26.36 -7.87 -45.96
C PRO A 238 25.19 -8.85 -45.92
N LYS A 239 24.93 -9.48 -47.07
CA LYS A 239 23.88 -10.50 -47.17
C LYS A 239 24.27 -11.73 -46.36
N GLY A 240 23.42 -12.16 -45.43
CA GLY A 240 23.58 -13.39 -44.64
C GLY A 240 22.52 -13.53 -43.56
N ASP A 241 22.58 -14.57 -42.73
CA ASP A 241 21.65 -14.72 -41.62
C ASP A 241 21.93 -13.65 -40.55
N ILE A 242 20.89 -13.24 -39.83
CA ILE A 242 20.96 -12.20 -38.81
C ILE A 242 20.75 -12.84 -37.44
N PHE A 243 21.74 -12.71 -36.56
CA PHE A 243 21.71 -13.21 -35.19
C PHE A 243 21.56 -12.04 -34.24
N TRP A 244 20.33 -11.74 -33.83
CA TRP A 244 20.02 -10.56 -33.02
C TRP A 244 20.01 -10.88 -31.51
N TYR A 245 20.99 -10.34 -30.79
CA TYR A 245 21.12 -10.48 -29.35
C TYR A 245 20.18 -9.54 -28.59
N THR A 246 19.25 -10.13 -27.84
CA THR A 246 18.15 -9.45 -27.12
C THR A 246 18.07 -9.86 -25.64
N LYS A 247 19.06 -10.60 -25.12
CA LYS A 247 19.13 -10.96 -23.70
C LYS A 247 19.28 -9.71 -22.84
N GLY A 248 18.45 -9.61 -21.80
CA GLY A 248 18.33 -8.41 -20.97
C GLY A 248 17.51 -7.27 -21.60
N GLN A 249 17.12 -7.38 -22.87
CA GLN A 249 16.21 -6.45 -23.57
C GLN A 249 14.78 -6.96 -23.62
N ASN A 250 14.56 -8.23 -23.31
CA ASN A 250 13.23 -8.67 -22.91
C ASN A 250 13.00 -8.06 -21.54
N ASN A 251 12.09 -7.09 -21.45
CA ASN A 251 11.58 -6.62 -20.18
C ASN A 251 10.87 -7.84 -19.57
N GLU A 252 11.60 -8.70 -18.85
CA GLU A 252 10.99 -9.37 -17.72
C GLU A 252 10.47 -8.20 -16.90
N ASN A 253 9.19 -7.88 -17.06
CA ASN A 253 8.56 -6.78 -16.36
C ASN A 253 8.69 -7.13 -14.87
N ILE A 254 9.80 -6.71 -14.27
CA ILE A 254 10.00 -6.66 -12.84
C ILE A 254 9.13 -5.50 -12.42
N SER A 255 7.82 -5.77 -12.37
CA SER A 255 6.89 -4.96 -11.62
C SER A 255 7.53 -4.75 -10.26
N GLN A 256 7.90 -3.49 -9.99
CA GLN A 256 8.49 -3.05 -8.73
C GLN A 256 7.48 -3.17 -7.57
N SER A 257 6.25 -3.59 -7.86
CA SER A 257 5.25 -3.86 -6.84
C SER A 257 5.66 -5.10 -6.03
N PRO A 258 5.71 -5.01 -4.68
CA PRO A 258 5.90 -6.16 -3.80
C PRO A 258 4.90 -7.30 -4.05
N LEU A 259 3.72 -6.98 -4.60
CA LEU A 259 2.66 -7.95 -4.93
C LEU A 259 2.93 -8.73 -6.22
N ARG A 260 3.98 -8.42 -6.99
CA ARG A 260 4.31 -9.12 -8.24
C ARG A 260 4.42 -10.62 -8.04
N TYR A 261 5.22 -11.04 -7.07
CA TYR A 261 5.47 -12.45 -6.82
C TYR A 261 4.18 -13.17 -6.39
N ILE A 262 3.37 -12.52 -5.57
CA ILE A 262 2.08 -13.04 -5.09
C ILE A 262 1.09 -13.21 -6.25
N LEU A 263 1.00 -12.26 -7.18
CA LEU A 263 0.07 -12.34 -8.31
C LEU A 263 0.57 -13.20 -9.48
N ALA A 264 1.88 -13.44 -9.58
CA ALA A 264 2.49 -14.27 -10.62
C ALA A 264 2.21 -15.76 -10.42
N GLN A 265 2.19 -16.22 -9.16
CA GLN A 265 1.91 -17.63 -8.86
C GLN A 265 0.38 -17.87 -8.78
N PRO A 266 -0.19 -18.82 -9.53
CA PRO A 266 -1.64 -19.04 -9.56
C PRO A 266 -2.24 -19.29 -8.17
N GLY A 267 -1.57 -20.07 -7.32
CA GLY A 267 -2.04 -20.36 -5.96
C GLY A 267 -2.06 -19.13 -5.05
N LEU A 268 -0.97 -18.35 -5.05
CA LEU A 268 -0.88 -17.12 -4.26
C LEU A 268 -1.85 -16.04 -4.74
N LYS A 269 -2.09 -15.95 -6.05
CA LYS A 269 -3.06 -15.04 -6.64
C LYS A 269 -4.47 -15.32 -6.12
N TRP A 270 -4.90 -16.58 -6.15
CA TRP A 270 -6.22 -16.95 -5.62
C TRP A 270 -6.29 -16.80 -4.11
N ALA A 271 -5.24 -17.18 -3.37
CA ALA A 271 -5.17 -16.95 -1.93
C ALA A 271 -5.34 -15.47 -1.56
N TRP A 272 -4.70 -14.56 -2.31
CA TRP A 272 -4.83 -13.11 -2.14
C TRP A 272 -6.26 -12.62 -2.40
N TYR A 273 -6.91 -13.10 -3.46
CA TYR A 273 -8.31 -12.75 -3.74
C TYR A 273 -9.28 -13.31 -2.70
N PHE A 274 -9.08 -14.54 -2.24
CA PHE A 274 -9.87 -15.11 -1.15
C PHE A 274 -9.68 -14.35 0.16
N PHE A 275 -8.46 -13.91 0.46
CA PHE A 275 -8.19 -13.07 1.62
C PHE A 275 -8.96 -11.75 1.56
N LEU A 276 -8.87 -11.01 0.45
CA LEU A 276 -9.58 -9.73 0.28
C LEU A 276 -11.10 -9.91 0.33
N PHE A 277 -11.61 -10.93 -0.35
CA PHE A 277 -13.03 -11.27 -0.35
C PHE A 277 -13.52 -11.68 1.05
N GLY A 278 -12.75 -12.50 1.74
CA GLY A 278 -13.02 -12.91 3.13
C GLY A 278 -12.98 -11.72 4.09
N MET A 279 -12.05 -10.79 3.93
CA MET A 279 -11.96 -9.56 4.71
C MET A 279 -13.20 -8.69 4.50
N LEU A 280 -13.65 -8.53 3.25
CA LEU A 280 -14.86 -7.77 2.92
C LEU A 280 -16.10 -8.41 3.58
N ILE A 281 -16.24 -9.73 3.45
CA ILE A 281 -17.32 -10.49 4.10
C ILE A 281 -17.27 -10.33 5.63
N PHE A 282 -16.08 -10.46 6.23
CA PHE A 282 -15.88 -10.31 7.66
C PHE A 282 -16.32 -8.94 8.17
N ILE A 283 -16.00 -7.87 7.44
CA ILE A 283 -16.43 -6.50 7.77
C ILE A 283 -17.96 -6.40 7.72
N ILE A 284 -18.61 -6.92 6.66
CA ILE A 284 -20.07 -6.87 6.51
C ILE A 284 -20.77 -7.61 7.66
N PHE A 285 -20.28 -8.79 8.04
CA PHE A 285 -20.88 -9.56 9.14
C PHE A 285 -20.64 -8.91 10.50
N ASN A 286 -19.44 -8.40 10.78
CA ASN A 286 -19.16 -7.69 12.04
C ASN A 286 -19.95 -6.39 12.18
N ALA A 287 -20.13 -5.64 11.09
CA ALA A 287 -20.95 -4.44 11.08
C ALA A 287 -22.43 -4.74 11.37
N LYS A 288 -22.94 -5.90 10.96
CA LYS A 288 -24.29 -6.35 11.29
C LYS A 288 -24.42 -6.97 12.69
N ARG A 289 -23.38 -7.63 13.22
CA ARG A 289 -23.43 -8.43 14.45
C ARG A 289 -23.11 -7.70 15.76
N LYS A 290 -22.67 -6.43 15.74
CA LYS A 290 -22.59 -5.63 16.97
C LYS A 290 -24.00 -5.16 17.38
N GLN A 291 -24.57 -5.82 18.40
CA GLN A 291 -25.78 -5.33 19.08
C GLN A 291 -25.53 -3.92 19.65
N ARG A 292 -26.56 -3.07 19.65
CA ARG A 292 -26.49 -1.76 20.32
C ARG A 292 -26.26 -2.00 21.81
N VAL A 293 -25.48 -1.12 22.46
CA VAL A 293 -25.25 -1.15 23.91
C VAL A 293 -26.61 -1.14 24.60
N VAL A 294 -26.90 -2.17 25.40
CA VAL A 294 -28.13 -2.22 26.19
C VAL A 294 -27.99 -1.18 27.31
N PRO A 295 -28.88 -0.16 27.38
CA PRO A 295 -28.79 0.82 28.44
C PRO A 295 -29.07 0.16 29.80
N ILE A 296 -28.22 0.44 30.79
CA ILE A 296 -28.41 -0.06 32.15
C ILE A 296 -29.56 0.76 32.77
N LEU A 297 -30.74 0.16 32.87
CA LEU A 297 -31.86 0.73 33.62
C LEU A 297 -31.52 0.61 35.11
N LYS A 298 -31.20 1.73 35.77
CA LYS A 298 -31.01 1.74 37.23
C LYS A 298 -32.35 1.39 37.89
N PRO A 299 -32.39 0.48 38.88
CA PRO A 299 -33.62 0.20 39.62
C PRO A 299 -34.07 1.48 40.36
N LEU A 300 -35.38 1.63 40.56
CA LEU A 300 -35.90 2.73 41.37
C LEU A 300 -35.37 2.62 42.80
N ALA A 301 -34.82 3.72 43.33
CA ALA A 301 -34.40 3.80 44.71
C ALA A 301 -35.63 3.76 45.65
N ASN A 302 -35.53 3.07 46.78
CA ASN A 302 -36.57 3.04 47.81
C ASN A 302 -36.61 4.37 48.56
N SER A 303 -37.24 5.38 47.95
CA SER A 303 -37.36 6.74 48.48
C SER A 303 -38.01 6.80 49.87
N THR A 304 -38.88 5.86 50.21
CA THR A 304 -39.47 5.75 51.55
C THR A 304 -38.43 5.51 52.63
N VAL A 305 -37.49 4.59 52.41
CA VAL A 305 -36.44 4.27 53.39
C VAL A 305 -35.49 5.46 53.55
N ASP A 306 -35.13 6.11 52.45
CA ASP A 306 -34.26 7.29 52.48
C ASP A 306 -34.94 8.47 53.19
N PHE A 307 -36.24 8.67 52.98
CA PHE A 307 -37.03 9.66 53.70
C PHE A 307 -37.09 9.36 55.20
N THR A 308 -37.41 8.12 55.59
CA THR A 308 -37.45 7.71 57.01
C THR A 308 -36.09 7.89 57.69
N LYS A 309 -34.97 7.53 57.03
CA LYS A 309 -33.62 7.77 57.55
C LYS A 309 -33.31 9.26 57.71
N THR A 310 -33.73 10.08 56.74
CA THR A 310 -33.52 11.53 56.79
C THR A 310 -34.26 12.17 57.96
N ILE A 311 -35.54 11.82 58.14
CA ILE A 311 -36.33 12.29 59.28
C ILE A 311 -35.75 11.76 60.60
N GLY A 312 -35.37 10.49 60.66
CA GLY A 312 -34.74 9.89 61.85
C GLY A 312 -33.44 10.59 62.24
N ASN A 313 -32.58 10.91 61.27
CA ASN A 313 -31.35 11.65 61.50
C ASN A 313 -31.61 13.08 61.97
N LEU A 314 -32.65 13.74 61.47
CA LEU A 314 -33.03 15.07 61.94
C LEU A 314 -33.38 15.05 63.43
N TYR A 315 -34.24 14.11 63.85
CA TYR A 315 -34.59 13.95 65.27
C TYR A 315 -33.38 13.56 66.13
N TYR A 316 -32.48 12.74 65.61
CA TYR A 316 -31.24 12.37 66.31
C TYR A 316 -30.31 13.58 66.51
N GLN A 317 -30.17 14.43 65.49
CA GLN A 317 -29.33 15.63 65.56
C GLN A 317 -29.91 16.73 66.43
N GLU A 318 -31.23 16.90 66.44
CA GLU A 318 -31.91 17.93 67.24
C GLU A 318 -31.85 17.64 68.74
N GLY A 319 -31.78 16.35 69.14
CA GLY A 319 -31.60 15.95 70.54
C GLY A 319 -32.79 16.27 71.45
N ASP A 320 -33.95 16.66 70.91
CA ASP A 320 -35.16 16.94 71.66
C ASP A 320 -35.89 15.65 72.05
N HIS A 321 -35.36 14.97 73.09
CA HIS A 321 -35.88 13.70 73.58
C HIS A 321 -37.32 13.83 74.09
N ARG A 322 -37.69 14.98 74.69
CA ARG A 322 -39.04 15.21 75.21
C ARG A 322 -40.08 15.15 74.09
N ASN A 323 -39.81 15.82 72.98
CA ASN A 323 -40.69 15.84 71.81
C ASN A 323 -40.87 14.44 71.18
N ILE A 324 -39.80 13.64 71.14
CA ILE A 324 -39.86 12.26 70.67
C ILE A 324 -40.72 11.40 71.61
N ILE A 325 -40.53 11.52 72.93
CA ILE A 325 -41.33 10.80 73.94
C ILE A 325 -42.81 11.18 73.80
N ASP A 326 -43.12 12.47 73.74
CA ASP A 326 -44.50 12.98 73.61
C ASP A 326 -45.18 12.39 72.38
N LYS A 327 -44.49 12.38 71.23
CA LYS A 327 -44.99 11.76 70.01
C LYS A 327 -45.19 10.26 70.16
N LYS A 328 -44.23 9.53 70.76
CA LYS A 328 -44.38 8.08 70.99
C LYS A 328 -45.57 7.75 71.89
N ILE A 329 -45.78 8.52 72.96
CA ILE A 329 -46.93 8.37 73.85
C ILE A 329 -48.23 8.65 73.08
N ILE A 330 -48.28 9.74 72.30
CA ILE A 330 -49.46 10.05 71.47
C ILE A 330 -49.78 8.91 70.50
N TYR A 331 -48.78 8.41 69.75
CA TYR A 331 -48.98 7.31 68.81
C TYR A 331 -49.40 6.01 69.50
N PHE A 332 -48.80 5.70 70.66
CA PHE A 332 -49.20 4.54 71.45
C PHE A 332 -50.66 4.64 71.90
N LEU A 333 -51.07 5.77 72.48
CA LEU A 333 -52.44 5.96 72.93
C LEU A 333 -53.44 6.01 71.77
N GLU A 334 -53.06 6.58 70.63
CA GLU A 334 -53.88 6.56 69.43
C GLU A 334 -54.09 5.14 68.90
N LYS A 335 -53.03 4.31 68.94
CA LYS A 335 -53.11 2.89 68.60
C LYS A 335 -54.04 2.14 69.55
N MET A 336 -53.95 2.40 70.86
CA MET A 336 -54.86 1.81 71.86
C MET A 336 -56.31 2.23 71.63
N ARG A 337 -56.55 3.48 71.20
CA ARG A 337 -57.89 3.98 70.88
C ARG A 337 -58.44 3.41 69.58
N THR A 338 -57.61 3.30 68.55
CA THR A 338 -58.05 2.93 67.19
C THR A 338 -58.16 1.42 67.02
N GLU A 339 -57.15 0.67 67.45
CA GLU A 339 -57.11 -0.79 67.25
C GLU A 339 -57.80 -1.54 68.39
N TYR A 340 -57.54 -1.12 69.64
CA TYR A 340 -58.06 -1.82 70.82
C TYR A 340 -59.38 -1.23 71.36
N LEU A 341 -59.81 -0.07 70.84
CA LEU A 341 -61.04 0.63 71.23
C LEU A 341 -61.10 0.94 72.73
N ILE A 342 -59.97 1.30 73.32
CA ILE A 342 -59.85 1.66 74.74
C ILE A 342 -59.84 3.19 74.88
N ASP A 343 -60.59 3.71 75.85
CA ASP A 343 -60.52 5.13 76.21
C ASP A 343 -59.17 5.42 76.90
N THR A 344 -58.43 6.37 76.34
CA THR A 344 -57.10 6.78 76.82
C THR A 344 -57.12 8.16 77.49
N THR A 345 -58.30 8.71 77.79
CA THR A 345 -58.44 10.04 78.41
C THR A 345 -57.91 10.05 79.84
N LYS A 346 -58.10 8.94 80.58
CA LYS A 346 -57.53 8.71 81.90
C LYS A 346 -56.80 7.37 81.90
N LEU A 347 -55.56 7.37 82.39
CA LEU A 347 -54.72 6.18 82.50
C LEU A 347 -54.81 5.66 83.94
N ASP A 348 -55.98 5.12 84.30
CA ASP A 348 -56.33 4.59 85.62
C ASP A 348 -56.28 3.06 85.66
N ASP A 349 -56.55 2.45 86.82
CA ASP A 349 -56.53 0.99 86.99
C ASP A 349 -57.51 0.28 86.02
N VAL A 350 -58.59 0.97 85.62
CA VAL A 350 -59.55 0.47 84.63
C VAL A 350 -58.92 0.39 83.24
N PHE A 351 -58.11 1.38 82.85
CA PHE A 351 -57.32 1.33 81.62
C PHE A 351 -56.34 0.14 81.62
N ILE A 352 -55.63 -0.07 82.74
CA ILE A 352 -54.63 -1.14 82.90
C ILE A 352 -55.28 -2.51 82.72
N GLN A 353 -56.39 -2.78 83.41
CA GLN A 353 -57.10 -4.06 83.31
C GLN A 353 -57.68 -4.29 81.91
N LYS A 354 -58.27 -3.26 81.29
CA LYS A 354 -58.80 -3.37 79.92
C LYS A 354 -57.69 -3.66 78.91
N LEU A 355 -56.53 -3.03 79.08
CA LEU A 355 -55.39 -3.25 78.20
C LEU A 355 -54.81 -4.65 78.41
N HIS A 356 -54.69 -5.11 79.65
CA HIS A 356 -54.26 -6.47 79.99
C HIS A 356 -55.17 -7.52 79.33
N HIS A 357 -56.49 -7.40 79.49
CA HIS A 357 -57.44 -8.35 78.90
C HIS A 357 -57.43 -8.37 77.37
N LYS A 358 -57.12 -7.24 76.71
CA LYS A 358 -57.11 -7.14 75.25
C LYS A 358 -55.78 -7.52 74.61
N THR A 359 -54.66 -7.29 75.29
CA THR A 359 -53.31 -7.58 74.75
C THR A 359 -52.72 -8.89 75.28
N GLY A 360 -53.20 -9.39 76.42
CA GLY A 360 -52.64 -10.56 77.11
C GLY A 360 -51.25 -10.34 77.72
N LYS A 361 -50.73 -9.10 77.72
CA LYS A 361 -49.42 -8.72 78.26
C LYS A 361 -49.47 -8.57 79.78
N SER A 362 -48.36 -8.75 80.49
CA SER A 362 -48.33 -8.72 81.96
C SER A 362 -48.91 -7.42 82.52
N GLU A 363 -49.77 -7.52 83.52
CA GLU A 363 -50.34 -6.35 84.22
C GLU A 363 -49.22 -5.48 84.84
N THR A 364 -48.14 -6.11 85.30
CA THR A 364 -46.97 -5.41 85.87
C THR A 364 -46.27 -4.52 84.86
N ASP A 365 -46.11 -4.97 83.61
CA ASP A 365 -45.45 -4.21 82.55
C ASP A 365 -46.33 -3.03 82.08
N ILE A 366 -47.65 -3.21 82.10
CA ILE A 366 -48.61 -2.16 81.79
C ILE A 366 -48.64 -1.10 82.89
N GLN A 367 -48.61 -1.52 84.16
CA GLN A 367 -48.48 -0.62 85.31
C GLN A 367 -47.18 0.19 85.24
N GLU A 368 -46.06 -0.45 84.91
CA GLU A 368 -44.77 0.22 84.70
C GLU A 368 -44.85 1.27 83.59
N LEU A 369 -45.43 0.94 82.42
CA LEU A 369 -45.59 1.92 81.34
C LEU A 369 -46.48 3.10 81.75
N VAL A 370 -47.63 2.83 82.37
CA VAL A 370 -48.58 3.89 82.79
C VAL A 370 -47.93 4.81 83.82
N PHE A 371 -47.14 4.25 84.75
CA PHE A 371 -46.37 5.02 85.71
C PHE A 371 -45.38 5.95 84.99
N LEU A 372 -44.56 5.43 84.07
CA LEU A 372 -43.58 6.21 83.31
C LEU A 372 -44.23 7.30 82.46
N ILE A 373 -45.39 7.03 81.85
CA ILE A 373 -46.16 8.03 81.08
C ILE A 373 -46.66 9.16 81.99
N ASN A 374 -47.22 8.81 83.15
CA ASN A 374 -47.74 9.79 84.09
C ASN A 374 -46.61 10.60 84.74
N GLU A 375 -45.46 9.99 85.02
CA GLU A 375 -44.25 10.67 85.49
C GLU A 375 -43.76 11.69 84.45
N HIS A 376 -43.60 11.27 83.19
CA HIS A 376 -43.18 12.16 82.09
C HIS A 376 -44.14 13.34 81.88
N ARG A 377 -45.46 13.11 81.99
CA ARG A 377 -46.49 14.17 81.86
C ARG A 377 -46.47 15.19 83.00
N ASN A 378 -46.11 14.76 84.21
CA ASN A 378 -46.10 15.60 85.40
C ASN A 378 -44.73 16.24 85.70
N SER A 379 -43.67 15.79 85.02
CA SER A 379 -42.32 16.34 85.19
C SER A 379 -42.14 17.67 84.45
N TYR A 380 -41.59 18.66 85.15
CA TYR A 380 -41.28 19.98 84.59
C TYR A 380 -39.84 20.09 84.03
N HIS A 381 -39.01 19.06 84.18
CA HIS A 381 -37.63 19.04 83.70
C HIS A 381 -37.52 18.46 82.28
N GLY A 382 -36.43 18.80 81.56
CA GLY A 382 -36.15 18.23 80.24
C GLY A 382 -35.82 16.74 80.36
N SER A 383 -36.36 15.93 79.43
CA SER A 383 -36.14 14.47 79.40
C SER A 383 -34.73 14.14 78.90
N LEU A 384 -34.10 13.15 79.52
CA LEU A 384 -32.80 12.63 79.10
C LEU A 384 -32.98 11.50 78.06
N GLU A 385 -31.89 11.13 77.38
CA GLU A 385 -31.88 10.00 76.44
C GLU A 385 -32.30 8.68 77.13
N GLU A 386 -31.89 8.50 78.39
CA GLU A 386 -32.27 7.33 79.20
C GLU A 386 -33.78 7.21 79.40
N ASP A 387 -34.47 8.33 79.61
CA ASP A 387 -35.93 8.36 79.80
C ASP A 387 -36.65 7.94 78.51
N LEU A 388 -36.15 8.42 77.35
CA LEU A 388 -36.65 8.03 76.05
C LEU A 388 -36.47 6.53 75.78
N ILE A 389 -35.32 5.97 76.14
CA ILE A 389 -35.04 4.54 75.98
C ILE A 389 -35.94 3.71 76.88
N ARG A 390 -36.11 4.10 78.16
CA ARG A 390 -36.97 3.40 79.13
C ARG A 390 -38.42 3.38 78.67
N ILE A 391 -38.99 4.54 78.32
CA ILE A 391 -40.37 4.63 77.82
C ILE A 391 -40.54 3.86 76.52
N ASN A 392 -39.58 3.96 75.58
CA ASN A 392 -39.65 3.20 74.34
C ASN A 392 -39.69 1.69 74.59
N ASN A 393 -38.79 1.17 75.43
CA ASN A 393 -38.73 -0.27 75.71
C ASN A 393 -40.00 -0.75 76.42
N ALA A 394 -40.58 0.06 77.31
CA ALA A 394 -41.86 -0.23 77.95
C ALA A 394 -43.02 -0.26 76.94
N ILE A 395 -43.06 0.67 75.98
CA ILE A 395 -44.04 0.68 74.89
C ILE A 395 -43.89 -0.56 73.98
N GLU A 396 -42.67 -0.89 73.58
CA GLU A 396 -42.37 -2.02 72.70
C GLU A 396 -42.81 -3.35 73.30
N LYS A 397 -42.59 -3.57 74.61
CA LYS A 397 -43.07 -4.78 75.32
C LYS A 397 -44.58 -4.98 75.22
N ILE A 398 -45.35 -3.90 75.05
CA ILE A 398 -46.81 -3.92 75.00
C ILE A 398 -47.32 -4.01 73.57
N ILE A 399 -46.65 -3.34 72.61
CA ILE A 399 -47.04 -3.34 71.19
C ILE A 399 -46.63 -4.63 70.47
N HIS A 400 -45.47 -5.18 70.79
CA HIS A 400 -44.90 -6.40 70.21
C HIS A 400 -44.81 -7.47 71.29
#